data_AF-A0A151M8A1-F1
#
_entry.id   AF-A0A151M8A1-F1
#
_cell.length_a   1.000
_cell.length_b   1.000
_cell.length_c   1.000
_cell.angle_alpha   90.00
_cell.angle_beta   90.00
_cell.angle_gamma   90.00
#
_symmetry.space_group_name_H-M   'P 1'
#
loop_
_entity.id
_entity.type
_entity.pdbx_description
1 polymer ?
#
loop_
_entity_poly.entity_id
_entity_poly.type
_entity_poly.pdbx_seq_one_letter_code
_entity_poly.pdbx_strand_id
1 'polypeptide(L)' 'MPKMTKEDDPEAYIEAFERHALVTRLDKRYWASQLGALVVGKAQATYWALSRQDALDYEPVKVAILYHLEINPEHYRRRF' A
#
# COMPACT_ATOMS: atom_id res chain seq x y z
N MET A 1 -3.95 1.80 13.20
CA MET A 1 -2.60 1.36 12.75
C MET A 1 -1.65 2.56 12.82
N PRO A 2 -0.42 2.44 13.35
CA PRO A 2 0.55 3.54 13.37
C PRO A 2 1.01 3.92 11.96
N LYS A 3 1.45 5.17 11.76
CA LYS A 3 2.02 5.61 10.48
C LYS A 3 3.31 4.86 10.17
N MET A 4 3.54 4.51 8.91
CA MET A 4 4.77 3.87 8.44
C MET A 4 5.97 4.77 8.72
N THR A 5 7.11 4.17 9.04
CA THR A 5 8.41 4.81 9.15
C THR A 5 9.26 4.53 7.90
N LYS A 6 10.42 5.18 7.79
CA LYS A 6 11.35 4.93 6.67
C LYS A 6 12.07 3.58 6.78
N GLU A 7 12.03 2.96 7.94
CA GLU A 7 12.72 1.71 8.26
C GLU A 7 11.80 0.50 8.13
N ASP A 8 10.49 0.71 8.09
CA ASP A 8 9.51 -0.36 7.92
C ASP A 8 9.61 -0.99 6.54
N ASP A 9 9.52 -2.33 6.50
CA ASP A 9 9.33 -3.07 5.26
C ASP A 9 7.93 -2.79 4.68
N PRO A 10 7.82 -2.32 3.42
CA PRO A 10 6.54 -1.97 2.83
C PRO A 10 5.58 -3.15 2.65
N GLU A 11 6.10 -4.35 2.32
CA GLU A 11 5.27 -5.53 2.12
C GLU A 11 4.65 -5.98 3.45
N ALA A 12 5.47 -6.09 4.50
CA ALA A 12 5.03 -6.42 5.85
C ALA A 12 4.07 -5.37 6.41
N TYR A 13 4.31 -4.08 6.14
CA TYR A 13 3.43 -3.00 6.56
C TYR A 13 2.06 -3.08 5.89
N ILE A 14 2.02 -3.33 4.58
CA ILE A 14 0.76 -3.53 3.83
C ILE A 14 0.01 -4.76 4.35
N GLU A 15 0.70 -5.89 4.61
CA GLU A 15 0.05 -7.08 5.19
C GLU A 15 -0.54 -6.79 6.57
N ALA A 16 0.18 -6.06 7.41
CA ALA A 16 -0.31 -5.65 8.74
C ALA A 16 -1.52 -4.69 8.63
N PHE A 17 -1.51 -3.79 7.64
CA PHE A 17 -2.65 -2.93 7.32
C PHE A 17 -3.89 -3.75 6.91
N GLU A 18 -3.74 -4.73 6.03
CA GLU A 18 -4.84 -5.60 5.57
C GLU A 18 -5.46 -6.37 6.75
N ARG A 19 -4.62 -6.97 7.60
CA ARG A 19 -5.08 -7.65 8.82
C ARG A 19 -5.83 -6.70 9.74
N HIS A 20 -5.31 -5.49 9.94
CA HIS A 20 -5.97 -4.47 10.77
C HIS A 20 -7.33 -4.08 10.20
N ALA A 21 -7.41 -3.80 8.90
CA ALA A 21 -8.62 -3.40 8.22
C ALA A 21 -9.71 -4.48 8.29
N LEU A 22 -9.33 -5.76 8.19
CA LEU A 22 -10.24 -6.89 8.38
C LEU A 22 -10.77 -6.95 9.83
N VAL A 23 -9.90 -6.83 10.82
CA VAL A 23 -10.29 -6.86 12.25
C VAL A 23 -11.22 -5.71 12.60
N THR A 24 -10.95 -4.51 12.07
CA THR A 24 -11.79 -3.33 12.30
C THR A 24 -13.01 -3.27 11.40
N ARG A 25 -13.18 -4.24 10.48
CA ARG A 25 -14.24 -4.25 9.46
C ARG A 25 -14.30 -2.94 8.66
N LEU A 26 -13.12 -2.40 8.34
CA LEU A 26 -13.02 -1.22 7.50
C LEU A 26 -13.56 -1.55 6.11
N ASP A 27 -14.48 -0.73 5.63
CA ASP A 27 -15.04 -0.87 4.28
C ASP A 27 -13.93 -0.69 3.23
N LYS A 28 -13.85 -1.63 2.28
CA LYS A 28 -12.78 -1.72 1.27
C LYS A 28 -12.64 -0.42 0.46
N ARG A 29 -13.73 0.35 0.29
CA ARG A 29 -13.72 1.66 -0.41
C ARG A 29 -12.83 2.71 0.27
N TYR A 30 -12.49 2.54 1.55
CA TYR A 30 -11.63 3.46 2.29
C TYR A 30 -10.19 2.97 2.43
N TRP A 31 -9.88 1.75 1.97
CA TRP A 31 -8.56 1.17 2.19
C TRP A 31 -7.48 1.97 1.46
N ALA A 32 -7.74 2.38 0.22
CA ALA A 32 -6.80 3.16 -0.59
C ALA A 32 -6.43 4.50 0.09
N SER A 33 -7.44 5.26 0.53
CA SER A 33 -7.22 6.56 1.16
C SER A 33 -6.59 6.44 2.54
N GLN A 34 -6.94 5.43 3.33
CA GLN A 34 -6.28 5.18 4.61
C GLN A 34 -4.82 4.76 4.43
N LEU A 35 -4.54 3.84 3.50
CA LEU A 35 -3.17 3.42 3.23
C LEU A 35 -2.33 4.62 2.76
N GLY A 36 -2.84 5.43 1.82
CA GLY A 36 -2.16 6.63 1.32
C GLY A 36 -1.80 7.66 2.41
N ALA A 37 -2.62 7.78 3.46
CA ALA A 37 -2.34 8.66 4.60
C ALA A 37 -1.30 8.08 5.57
N LEU A 38 -1.20 6.75 5.63
CA LEU A 38 -0.37 6.01 6.56
C LEU A 38 1.04 5.69 6.01
N VAL A 39 1.20 5.54 4.70
CA VAL A 39 2.51 5.34 4.08
C VAL A 39 3.35 6.62 4.07
N VAL A 40 4.67 6.47 3.99
CA VAL A 40 5.63 7.59 3.96
C VAL A 40 6.68 7.41 2.86
N GLY A 41 7.44 8.47 2.61
CA GLY A 41 8.60 8.41 1.72
C GLY A 41 8.23 7.99 0.30
N LYS A 42 8.94 7.00 -0.24
CA LYS A 42 8.72 6.51 -1.61
C LYS A 42 7.30 5.94 -1.81
N ALA A 43 6.80 5.16 -0.85
CA ALA A 43 5.43 4.61 -0.91
C ALA A 43 4.38 5.72 -1.01
N GLN A 44 4.55 6.80 -0.24
CA GLN A 44 3.68 7.95 -0.29
C GLN A 44 3.79 8.71 -1.62
N ALA A 45 5.01 8.94 -2.10
CA ALA A 45 5.22 9.57 -3.40
C ALA A 45 4.56 8.77 -4.55
N THR A 46 4.64 7.44 -4.49
CA THR A 46 3.96 6.56 -5.45
C THR A 46 2.45 6.72 -5.39
N TYR A 47 1.85 6.72 -4.19
CA TYR A 47 0.42 6.96 -4.03
C TYR A 47 -0.02 8.30 -4.66
N TRP A 48 0.74 9.37 -4.43
CA TRP A 48 0.43 10.69 -4.99
C TRP A 48 0.64 10.80 -6.51
N ALA A 49 1.44 9.92 -7.10
CA ALA A 49 1.67 9.87 -8.54
C ALA A 49 0.57 9.11 -9.31
N LEU A 50 -0.28 8.36 -8.61
CA LEU A 50 -1.39 7.63 -9.22
C LEU A 50 -2.44 8.57 -9.80
N SER A 51 -3.15 8.08 -10.82
CA SER A 51 -4.32 8.79 -11.32
C SER A 51 -5.39 8.86 -10.22
N ARG A 52 -6.28 9.85 -10.30
CA ARG A 52 -7.39 9.96 -9.33
C ARG A 52 -8.28 8.72 -9.30
N GLN A 53 -8.41 8.00 -10.41
CA GLN A 53 -9.20 6.77 -10.44
C GLN A 53 -8.46 5.65 -9.70
N ASP A 54 -7.17 5.45 -10.00
CA ASP A 54 -6.36 4.42 -9.36
C ASP A 54 -6.17 4.67 -7.86
N ALA A 55 -6.07 5.93 -7.43
CA ALA A 55 -5.88 6.28 -6.02
C ALA A 55 -7.13 6.04 -5.14
N LEU A 56 -8.28 5.73 -5.75
CA LEU A 56 -9.53 5.37 -5.04
C LEU A 56 -9.66 3.87 -4.81
N ASP A 57 -9.00 3.07 -5.65
CA ASP A 57 -9.04 1.61 -5.58
C ASP A 57 -7.81 1.07 -4.86
N TYR A 58 -8.04 0.16 -3.89
CA TYR A 58 -6.96 -0.34 -3.05
C TYR A 58 -5.94 -1.21 -3.81
N GLU A 59 -6.43 -2.06 -4.71
CA GLU A 59 -5.60 -2.97 -5.50
C GLU A 59 -4.52 -2.25 -6.32
N PRO A 60 -4.84 -1.25 -7.18
CA PRO A 60 -3.82 -0.52 -7.92
C PRO A 60 -2.86 0.26 -7.01
N VAL A 61 -3.34 0.80 -5.88
CA VAL A 61 -2.47 1.43 -4.87
C VAL A 61 -1.45 0.44 -4.30
N LYS A 62 -1.90 -0.74 -3.87
CA LYS A 62 -1.04 -1.80 -3.34
C LYS A 62 0.00 -2.22 -4.36
N VAL A 63 -0.42 -2.51 -5.58
CA VAL A 63 0.47 -2.93 -6.67
C VAL A 63 1.52 -1.86 -6.95
N ALA A 64 1.11 -0.59 -7.08
CA ALA A 64 2.04 0.48 -7.39
C ALA A 64 3.08 0.68 -6.27
N ILE A 65 2.64 0.67 -5.01
CA ILE A 65 3.52 0.83 -3.86
C ILE A 65 4.53 -0.32 -3.80
N LEU A 66 4.09 -1.57 -3.93
CA LEU A 66 4.98 -2.73 -3.94
C LEU A 66 5.92 -2.70 -5.15
N TYR A 67 5.41 -2.49 -6.37
CA TYR A 67 6.21 -2.47 -7.59
C TYR A 67 7.31 -1.39 -7.59
N HIS A 68 7.01 -0.17 -7.12
CA HIS A 68 8.01 0.91 -7.08
C HIS A 68 9.03 0.75 -5.95
N LEU A 69 8.70 -0.03 -4.91
CA LEU A 69 9.63 -0.37 -3.83
C LEU A 69 10.47 -1.60 -4.18
N GLU A 70 9.91 -2.50 -5.00
CA GLU A 70 10.52 -3.70 -5.57
C GLU A 70 11.06 -3.46 -6.99
N ILE A 71 11.92 -2.45 -7.22
CA ILE A 71 12.82 -2.47 -8.39
C ILE A 71 13.89 -3.59 -8.20
N ASN A 72 13.42 -4.80 -7.90
CA ASN A 72 14.02 -6.08 -8.18
C ASN A 72 12.88 -7.04 -8.61
N PRO A 73 12.59 -7.14 -9.92
CA PRO A 73 11.35 -7.71 -10.50
C PRO A 73 11.16 -9.23 -10.32
N GLU A 74 11.98 -9.89 -9.50
CA GLU A 74 11.94 -11.35 -9.33
C GLU A 74 10.95 -11.83 -8.25
N HIS A 75 10.52 -10.96 -7.34
CA HIS A 75 9.73 -11.40 -6.18
C HIS A 75 8.21 -11.35 -6.43
N TYR A 76 7.70 -10.29 -7.09
CA TYR A 76 6.26 -10.15 -7.36
C TYR A 76 5.70 -11.21 -8.33
N ARG A 77 6.52 -11.71 -9.26
CA ARG A 77 6.12 -12.72 -10.27
C ARG A 77 5.84 -14.11 -9.72
N ARG A 78 6.17 -14.39 -8.45
CA ARG A 78 6.03 -15.73 -7.87
C ARG A 78 4.78 -15.91 -7.00
N ARG A 79 4.00 -14.86 -6.73
CA ARG A 79 2.91 -14.92 -5.75
C ARG A 79 1.51 -14.60 -6.28
N PHE A 80 1.39 -14.29 -7.57
CA PHE A 80 0.12 -14.13 -8.29
C PHE A 80 0.16 -14.84 -9.64
#